data_AF-A0A348DFU4-F1
#
_entry.id   AF-A0A348DFU4-F1
#
_cell.length_a   1.000
_cell.length_b   1.000
_cell.length_c   1.000
_cell.angle_alpha   90.00
_cell.angle_beta   90.00
_cell.angle_gamma   90.00
#
_symmetry.space_group_name_H-M   'P 1'
#
loop_
_entity.id
_entity.type
_entity.pdbx_description
1 polymer ?
#
loop_
_entity_poly.entity_id
_entity_poly.type
_entity_poly.pdbx_seq_one_letter_code
_entity_poly.pdbx_strand_id
1 'polypeptide(L)'
;MFAGKKSAQIREILISESAWEEMTCLFAPSLRKRIPEGSYRLQWHNSNIPTVQSHNPVPLLYNSSVPVSRYILIHNGNYPDNTDGCLLIGATKGDNFVGNSVTKLNELKNFLTQEGIENFTVTITSCYVNCSN
;
A
#
# COMPACT_ATOMS: atom_id res chain seq x y z
N MET A 1 -30.39 -6.80 15.78
CA MET A 1 -29.36 -7.59 15.07
C MET A 1 -29.28 -7.08 13.64
N PHE A 2 -28.24 -6.33 13.29
CA PHE A 2 -27.88 -6.02 11.91
C PHE A 2 -26.34 -6.02 11.82
N ALA A 3 -25.78 -7.15 11.40
CA ALA A 3 -24.35 -7.31 11.15
C ALA A 3 -24.04 -6.83 9.72
N GLY A 4 -23.86 -5.52 9.57
CA GLY A 4 -23.36 -4.92 8.33
C GLY A 4 -21.86 -5.18 8.20
N LYS A 5 -21.48 -6.13 7.35
CA LYS A 5 -20.09 -6.37 6.94
C LYS A 5 -19.53 -5.06 6.37
N LYS A 6 -18.60 -4.43 7.09
CA LYS A 6 -17.88 -3.22 6.63
C LYS A 6 -16.89 -3.65 5.55
N SER A 7 -17.19 -3.35 4.29
CA SER A 7 -16.31 -3.59 3.14
C SER A 7 -15.01 -2.80 3.30
N ALA A 8 -13.86 -3.45 3.04
CA ALA A 8 -12.59 -2.74 2.91
C ALA A 8 -12.67 -1.85 1.66
N GLN A 9 -12.21 -0.60 1.75
CA GLN A 9 -12.05 0.22 0.56
C GLN A 9 -10.73 -0.16 -0.08
N ILE A 10 -10.78 -0.68 -1.31
CA ILE A 10 -9.61 -0.86 -2.16
C ILE A 10 -9.30 0.50 -2.78
N ARG A 11 -8.06 0.98 -2.66
CA ARG A 11 -7.58 2.14 -3.45
C ARG A 11 -6.37 1.70 -4.27
N GLU A 12 -6.36 2.09 -5.54
CA GLU A 12 -5.21 1.87 -6.41
C GLU A 12 -4.12 2.89 -6.09
N ILE A 13 -2.89 2.43 -6.18
CA ILE A 13 -1.70 3.25 -6.05
C ILE A 13 -1.03 3.33 -7.40
N LEU A 14 -0.95 4.55 -7.94
CA LEU A 14 -0.18 4.85 -9.13
C LEU A 14 1.22 5.30 -8.70
N ILE A 15 2.25 4.52 -9.05
CA ILE A 15 3.66 4.91 -8.98
C ILE A 15 3.99 5.51 -10.35
N SER A 16 4.32 6.81 -10.39
CA SER A 16 4.44 7.53 -11.65
C SER A 16 5.76 7.24 -12.40
N GLU A 17 5.59 7.12 -13.72
CA GLU A 17 6.55 7.09 -14.83
C GLU A 17 7.28 5.76 -15.10
N SER A 18 6.70 5.02 -16.04
CA SER A 18 7.15 3.79 -16.72
C SER A 18 6.86 2.43 -16.03
N ALA A 19 5.79 1.81 -16.54
CA ALA A 19 5.56 0.35 -16.61
C ALA A 19 5.10 -0.45 -15.37
N TRP A 20 4.32 0.13 -14.45
CA TRP A 20 3.62 -0.68 -13.44
C TRP A 20 2.16 -0.27 -13.29
N GLU A 21 1.30 -0.89 -14.10
CA GLU A 21 -0.14 -0.79 -13.95
C GLU A 21 -0.62 -1.65 -12.76
N GLU A 22 -1.44 -1.03 -11.91
CA GLU A 22 -2.29 -1.60 -10.85
C GLU A 22 -1.60 -2.24 -9.62
N MET A 23 -1.03 -1.40 -8.73
CA MET A 23 -0.91 -1.79 -7.32
C MET A 23 -2.25 -1.60 -6.61
N THR A 24 -2.89 -2.70 -6.24
CA THR A 24 -4.14 -2.71 -5.48
C THR A 24 -3.84 -2.75 -3.98
N CYS A 25 -4.31 -1.77 -3.20
CA CYS A 25 -4.11 -1.76 -1.75
C CYS A 25 -5.41 -1.85 -0.96
N LEU A 26 -5.43 -2.79 0.00
CA LEU A 26 -6.54 -3.00 0.94
C LEU A 26 -6.31 -2.22 2.24
N PHE A 27 -7.34 -1.52 2.71
CA PHE A 27 -7.35 -0.83 4.00
C PHE A 27 -8.14 -1.64 5.04
N ALA A 28 -7.56 -1.89 6.22
CA ALA A 28 -8.31 -2.41 7.36
C ALA A 28 -8.95 -1.27 8.18
N PRO A 29 -10.20 -1.43 8.64
CA PRO A 29 -10.87 -0.44 9.48
C PRO A 29 -10.63 -0.74 10.97
N SER A 30 -9.42 -0.51 11.48
CA SER A 30 -9.17 -0.55 12.93
C SER A 30 -8.41 0.68 13.41
N LEU A 31 -9.10 1.54 14.19
CA LEU A 31 -8.59 2.56 15.13
C LEU A 31 -7.50 3.57 14.69
N ARG A 32 -7.01 3.52 13.45
CA ARG A 32 -5.92 4.36 12.93
C ARG A 32 -6.43 5.23 11.78
N LYS A 33 -5.98 6.50 11.76
CA LYS A 33 -6.39 7.52 10.79
C LYS A 33 -6.27 6.99 9.36
N ARG A 34 -7.29 7.24 8.51
CA ARG A 34 -7.24 7.04 7.06
C ARG A 34 -5.96 7.69 6.51
N ILE A 35 -5.29 7.06 5.54
CA ILE A 35 -4.21 7.73 4.82
C ILE A 35 -4.85 8.84 3.96
N PRO A 36 -4.50 10.12 4.17
CA PRO A 36 -4.99 11.20 3.33
C PRO A 36 -4.65 10.98 1.85
N GLU A 37 -5.41 11.61 0.96
CA GLU A 37 -4.99 11.69 -0.43
C GLU A 37 -3.77 12.59 -0.57
N GLY A 38 -3.01 12.37 -1.63
CA GLY A 38 -1.86 13.19 -1.98
C GLY A 38 -0.66 12.38 -2.41
N SER A 39 0.46 13.08 -2.56
CA SER A 39 1.73 12.52 -2.98
C SER A 39 2.61 12.20 -1.77
N TYR A 40 3.24 11.03 -1.80
CA TYR A 40 4.06 10.48 -0.74
C TYR A 40 5.43 10.14 -1.27
N ARG A 41 6.47 10.54 -0.53
CA ARG A 41 7.82 10.03 -0.75
C ARG A 41 7.97 8.64 -0.15
N LEU A 42 8.95 7.91 -0.66
CA LEU A 42 9.31 6.59 -0.18
C LEU A 42 10.64 6.60 0.57
N GLN A 43 10.76 5.70 1.54
CA GLN A 43 12.04 5.32 2.14
C GLN A 43 12.01 3.84 2.55
N TRP A 44 13.19 3.22 2.67
CA TRP A 44 13.29 1.85 3.19
C TRP A 44 13.02 1.79 4.69
N HIS A 45 12.32 0.75 5.13
CA HIS A 45 12.05 0.50 6.54
C HIS A 45 12.13 -1.00 6.88
N ASN A 46 12.76 -1.32 8.01
CA ASN A 46 12.75 -2.67 8.58
C ASN A 46 11.62 -2.76 9.62
N SER A 47 10.51 -3.41 9.23
CA SER A 47 9.34 -3.59 10.07
C SER A 47 9.56 -4.67 11.12
N ASN A 48 8.95 -4.49 12.30
CA ASN A 48 8.86 -5.51 13.34
C ASN A 48 7.55 -6.31 13.28
N ILE A 49 6.70 -6.11 12.27
CA ILE A 49 5.48 -6.93 12.09
C ILE A 49 5.92 -8.36 11.74
N PRO A 50 5.53 -9.41 12.51
CA PRO A 50 6.06 -10.76 12.32
C PRO A 50 5.91 -11.32 10.90
N THR A 51 4.79 -11.04 10.23
CA THR A 51 4.51 -11.48 8.86
C THR A 51 5.25 -10.70 7.78
N VAL A 52 5.87 -9.56 8.13
CA VAL A 52 6.61 -8.67 7.23
C VAL A 52 8.12 -8.76 7.48
N GLN A 53 8.56 -9.15 8.68
CA GLN A 53 9.98 -9.20 9.05
C GLN A 53 10.84 -10.00 8.06
N SER A 54 10.33 -11.14 7.57
CA SER A 54 11.01 -11.98 6.56
C SER A 54 11.14 -11.33 5.18
N HIS A 55 10.45 -10.21 4.95
CA HIS A 55 10.43 -9.47 3.69
C HIS A 55 11.09 -8.09 3.79
N ASN A 56 11.69 -7.77 4.94
CA ASN A 56 12.43 -6.53 5.11
C ASN A 56 13.61 -6.38 4.12
N PRO A 57 14.03 -5.15 3.80
CA PRO A 57 13.30 -3.90 4.05
C PRO A 57 12.05 -3.80 3.16
N VAL A 58 11.07 -3.02 3.60
CA VAL A 58 9.85 -2.70 2.84
C VAL A 58 9.68 -1.18 2.66
N PRO A 59 9.02 -0.71 1.60
CA PRO A 59 8.78 0.73 1.40
C PRO A 59 7.87 1.32 2.49
N LEU A 60 8.24 2.51 2.98
CA LEU A 60 7.45 3.33 3.89
C LEU A 60 7.07 4.64 3.19
N LEU A 61 5.81 5.03 3.31
CA LEU A 61 5.27 6.28 2.76
C LEU A 61 5.28 7.40 3.81
N TYR A 62 5.69 8.59 3.38
CA TYR A 62 5.60 9.80 4.20
C TYR A 62 5.44 11.06 3.35
N ASN A 63 4.90 12.11 3.95
CA ASN A 63 4.91 13.46 3.39
C ASN A 63 4.87 14.51 4.53
N SER A 64 4.68 15.78 4.19
CA SER A 64 4.64 16.88 5.17
C SER A 64 3.50 16.74 6.19
N SER A 65 2.37 16.11 5.81
CA SER A 65 1.19 15.94 6.65
C SER A 65 1.16 14.59 7.38
N VAL A 66 1.92 13.62 6.89
CA VAL A 66 1.95 12.25 7.36
C VAL A 66 3.39 11.84 7.64
N PRO A 67 3.85 11.97 8.89
CA PRO A 67 5.24 11.74 9.25
C PRO A 67 5.60 10.25 9.21
N VAL A 68 6.90 9.95 9.11
CA VAL A 68 7.45 8.58 9.08
C VAL A 68 7.01 7.72 10.28
N SER A 69 6.74 8.33 11.43
CA SER A 69 6.25 7.66 12.65
C SER A 69 4.84 7.08 12.52
N ARG A 70 4.14 7.34 11.41
CA ARG A 70 2.87 6.69 11.07
C ARG A 70 3.04 5.26 10.58
N TYR A 71 4.25 4.86 10.19
CA TYR A 71 4.58 3.52 9.70
C TYR A 71 3.60 3.00 8.65
N ILE A 72 3.33 3.81 7.62
CA ILE A 72 2.52 3.39 6.48
C ILE A 72 3.43 2.62 5.54
N LEU A 73 3.31 1.30 5.52
CA LEU A 73 4.19 0.42 4.76
C LEU A 73 3.49 -0.12 3.51
N ILE A 74 4.26 -0.39 2.46
CA ILE A 74 3.84 -1.28 1.37
C ILE A 74 4.40 -2.66 1.67
N HIS A 75 3.57 -3.65 1.92
CA HIS A 75 4.05 -4.98 2.30
C HIS A 75 3.16 -6.12 1.83
N ASN A 76 3.66 -7.35 2.00
CA ASN A 76 2.95 -8.58 1.69
C ASN A 76 1.76 -8.78 2.63
N GLY A 77 0.67 -9.26 2.06
CA GLY A 77 -0.56 -9.67 2.74
C GLY A 77 -1.64 -9.79 1.68
N ASN A 78 -2.66 -10.60 1.94
CA ASN A 78 -3.64 -10.96 0.90
C ASN A 78 -5.06 -10.52 1.24
N TYR A 79 -5.36 -10.30 2.52
CA TYR A 79 -6.68 -9.94 3.01
C TYR A 79 -6.61 -8.67 3.85
N PRO A 80 -7.68 -7.85 3.92
CA PRO A 80 -7.66 -6.60 4.69
C PRO A 80 -7.27 -6.83 6.16
N ASP A 81 -7.63 -7.95 6.77
CA ASP A 81 -7.22 -8.27 8.15
C ASP A 81 -5.71 -8.47 8.34
N ASN A 82 -4.92 -8.52 7.25
CA ASN A 82 -3.45 -8.61 7.30
C ASN A 82 -2.76 -7.25 7.46
N THR A 83 -3.52 -6.16 7.52
CA THR A 83 -2.99 -4.81 7.69
C THR A 83 -3.74 -4.08 8.80
N ASP A 84 -3.10 -3.07 9.39
CA ASP A 84 -3.73 -2.11 10.32
C ASP A 84 -3.44 -0.68 9.82
N GLY A 85 -3.81 -0.43 8.56
CA GLY A 85 -3.67 0.85 7.87
C GLY A 85 -2.44 0.99 6.95
N CYS A 86 -1.69 -0.09 6.73
CA CYS A 86 -0.67 -0.22 5.69
C CYS A 86 -1.29 -0.62 4.34
N LEU A 87 -0.49 -0.56 3.29
CA LEU A 87 -0.84 -0.83 1.91
C LEU A 87 -0.42 -2.26 1.53
N LEU A 88 -1.39 -3.15 1.33
CA LEU A 88 -1.09 -4.50 0.83
C LEU A 88 -0.81 -4.45 -0.66
N ILE A 89 0.19 -5.18 -1.13
CA ILE A 89 0.54 -5.26 -2.56
C ILE A 89 0.21 -6.65 -3.13
N GLY A 90 -0.20 -6.73 -4.38
CA GLY A 90 -0.40 -7.99 -5.10
C GLY A 90 -0.42 -7.80 -6.62
N ALA A 91 -0.24 -8.90 -7.36
CA ALA A 91 -0.28 -8.91 -8.83
C ALA A 91 -1.68 -9.12 -9.39
N THR A 92 -2.64 -9.56 -8.56
CA THR A 92 -4.04 -9.74 -8.95
C THR A 92 -4.95 -9.15 -7.89
N LYS A 93 -6.16 -8.73 -8.29
CA LYS A 93 -7.18 -8.16 -7.41
C LYS A 93 -8.45 -9.02 -7.42
N GLY A 94 -9.09 -9.10 -6.27
CA GLY A 94 -10.41 -9.70 -6.08
C GLY A 94 -11.16 -9.01 -4.93
N ASP A 95 -12.39 -9.44 -4.66
CA ASP A 95 -13.20 -8.87 -3.58
C ASP A 95 -12.52 -9.07 -2.22
N ASN A 96 -12.09 -7.97 -1.61
CA ASN A 96 -11.30 -7.96 -0.36
C ASN A 96 -10.03 -8.83 -0.43
N PHE A 97 -9.41 -8.95 -1.60
CA PHE A 97 -8.28 -9.82 -1.80
C PHE A 97 -7.25 -9.24 -2.78
N VAL A 98 -5.97 -9.47 -2.49
CA VAL A 98 -4.88 -9.33 -3.46
C VAL A 98 -4.08 -10.62 -3.55
N GLY A 99 -3.74 -11.07 -4.75
CA GLY A 99 -2.98 -12.31 -4.99
C GLY A 99 -1.52 -12.05 -5.30
N ASN A 100 -0.66 -13.07 -5.14
CA ASN A 100 0.77 -13.03 -5.48
C ASN A 100 1.54 -11.86 -4.82
N SER A 101 1.21 -11.56 -3.56
CA SER A 101 1.74 -10.41 -2.81
C SER A 101 3.26 -10.43 -2.63
N VAL A 102 3.84 -11.58 -2.30
CA VAL A 102 5.30 -11.73 -2.10
C VAL A 102 6.07 -11.52 -3.40
N THR A 103 5.63 -12.15 -4.49
CA THR A 103 6.27 -11.97 -5.82
C THR A 103 6.24 -10.51 -6.24
N LYS A 104 5.07 -9.85 -6.14
CA LYS A 104 4.92 -8.45 -6.52
C LYS A 104 5.74 -7.51 -5.60
N LEU A 105 5.81 -7.81 -4.30
CA LEU A 105 6.66 -7.05 -3.38
C LEU A 105 8.14 -7.14 -3.78
N ASN A 106 8.62 -8.33 -4.15
CA ASN A 106 10.00 -8.51 -4.60
C ASN A 106 10.29 -7.77 -5.92
N GLU A 107 9.35 -7.80 -6.87
CA GLU A 107 9.44 -7.02 -8.12
C GLU A 107 9.54 -5.52 -7.84
N LEU A 108 8.65 -4.97 -7.00
CA LEU A 108 8.69 -3.57 -6.60
C LEU A 108 10.02 -3.24 -5.90
N LYS A 109 10.49 -4.11 -5.00
CA LYS A 109 11.74 -3.89 -4.28
C LYS A 109 12.94 -3.81 -5.21
N ASN A 110 13.01 -4.71 -6.18
CA ASN A 110 14.09 -4.72 -7.17
C ASN A 110 14.07 -3.44 -8.01
N PHE A 111 12.88 -3.01 -8.46
CA PHE A 111 12.71 -1.77 -9.22
C PHE A 111 13.14 -0.53 -8.43
N LEU A 112 12.63 -0.36 -7.20
CA LEU A 112 13.01 0.76 -6.32
C LEU A 112 14.50 0.75 -5.96
N THR A 113 15.11 -0.43 -5.85
CA THR A 113 16.55 -0.56 -5.57
C THR A 113 17.38 -0.15 -6.79
N GLN A 114 16.97 -0.59 -7.98
CA GLN A 114 17.69 -0.31 -9.23
C GLN A 114 17.67 1.19 -9.56
N GLU A 115 16.51 1.82 -9.42
CA GLU A 115 16.28 3.20 -9.85
C GLU A 115 16.48 4.23 -8.72
N GLY A 116 16.67 3.78 -7.48
CA GLY A 116 16.79 4.62 -6.28
C GLY A 116 15.42 5.02 -5.72
N ILE A 117 15.10 4.54 -4.51
CA ILE A 117 13.78 4.70 -3.88
C ILE A 117 13.37 6.16 -3.69
N GLU A 118 14.33 7.05 -3.49
CA GLU A 118 14.15 8.50 -3.30
C GLU A 118 13.65 9.22 -4.56
N ASN A 119 13.80 8.60 -5.73
CA ASN A 119 13.35 9.15 -7.01
C ASN A 119 11.86 8.88 -7.26
N PHE A 120 11.20 8.10 -6.40
CA PHE A 120 9.81 7.73 -6.57
C PHE A 120 8.87 8.52 -5.66
N THR A 121 7.70 8.79 -6.21
CA THR A 121 6.55 9.31 -5.48
C THR A 121 5.37 8.37 -5.68
N VAL A 122 4.62 8.17 -4.59
CA VAL A 122 3.39 7.40 -4.56
C VAL A 122 2.20 8.33 -4.44
N THR A 123 1.24 8.25 -5.35
CA THR A 123 0.01 9.04 -5.27
C THR A 123 -1.13 8.19 -4.73
N ILE A 124 -1.76 8.67 -3.66
CA ILE A 124 -2.97 8.08 -3.07
C ILE A 124 -4.17 8.95 -3.45
N THR A 125 -5.16 8.33 -4.09
CA THR A 125 -6.42 8.97 -4.49
C THR A 125 -7.63 8.17 -3.98
N SER A 126 -8.77 8.82 -3.78
CA SER A 126 -10.07 8.21 -3.46
C SER A 126 -10.84 7.78 -4.69
N CYS A 127 -10.45 8.30 -5.86
CA CYS A 127 -11.09 7.95 -7.11
C CYS A 127 -10.49 6.68 -7.69
N TYR A 128 -11.31 5.64 -7.84
CA TYR A 128 -10.90 4.36 -8.39
C TYR A 128 -11.39 4.12 -9.83
N VAL A 129 -12.46 4.78 -10.28
CA VAL A 129 -12.95 4.89 -11.68
C VAL A 129 -14.20 5.78 -11.67
N ASN A 130 -14.50 6.49 -12.77
CA ASN A 130 -15.67 7.37 -12.96
C ASN A 130 -15.80 8.57 -12.00
N CYS A 131 -14.76 9.38 -11.88
CA CYS A 131 -14.92 10.70 -11.27
C CYS A 131 -15.44 11.71 -12.28
N SER A 132 -16.74 11.99 -12.21
CA SER A 132 -17.32 13.20 -12.80
C SER A 132 -16.99 14.38 -11.87
N ASN A 133 -16.40 15.43 -12.44
CA ASN A 133 -16.20 16.72 -11.76
C ASN A 133 -17.54 17.37 -11.40
#